data_AF-A0A0L0CWQ1-F1
#
_entry.id   AF-A0A0L0CWQ1-F1
#
_cell.length_a   1.000
_cell.length_b   1.000
_cell.length_c   1.000
_cell.angle_alpha   90.00
_cell.angle_beta   90.00
_cell.angle_gamma   90.00
#
_symmetry.space_group_name_H-M   'P 1'
#
loop_
_entity.id
_entity.type
_entity.pdbx_description
1 polymer ?
#
loop_
_entity_poly.entity_id
_entity_poly.type
_entity_poly.pdbx_seq_one_letter_code
_entity_poly.pdbx_strand_id
1 'polypeptide(L)'
;MFDNNNNMSKELKQLEKEKKNVEGNNLNLLLGDLKMMTAYEMSSEWKDTNMMNECFNNFSWFDSRILRNMQNYLNADDVEKSKIDYAYNTLFPKPIDIKDTKLNMMALWIKSRIHYNNTFFPLQLSPYDV
;
A
#
# COMPACT_ATOMS: atom_id res chain seq x y z
N MET A 1 -3.91 -36.77 -2.65
CA MET A 1 -4.92 -35.99 -1.89
C MET A 1 -4.43 -35.51 -0.51
N PHE A 2 -3.37 -36.08 0.08
CA PHE A 2 -2.87 -35.65 1.40
C PHE A 2 -1.89 -34.45 1.39
N ASP A 3 -1.24 -34.16 0.25
CA ASP A 3 -0.23 -33.08 0.18
C ASP A 3 -0.83 -31.66 0.20
N ASN A 4 -2.04 -31.47 -0.34
CA ASN A 4 -2.70 -30.17 -0.36
C ASN A 4 -3.05 -29.65 1.05
N ASN A 5 -3.50 -30.54 1.94
CA ASN A 5 -3.85 -30.15 3.32
C ASN A 5 -2.63 -29.72 4.13
N ASN A 6 -1.46 -30.31 3.85
CA ASN A 6 -0.21 -29.96 4.53
C ASN A 6 0.34 -28.60 4.07
N ASN A 7 0.18 -28.25 2.80
CA ASN A 7 0.57 -26.92 2.30
C ASN A 7 -0.36 -25.82 2.81
N MET A 8 -1.67 -26.04 2.78
CA MET A 8 -2.66 -25.07 3.28
C MET A 8 -2.46 -24.77 4.78
N SER A 9 -2.12 -25.80 5.58
CA SER A 9 -1.78 -25.62 7.00
C SER A 9 -0.51 -24.79 7.21
N LYS A 10 0.48 -24.90 6.33
CA LYS A 10 1.72 -24.11 6.40
C LYS A 10 1.50 -22.67 5.99
N GLU A 11 0.74 -22.42 4.94
CA GLU A 11 0.36 -21.09 4.48
C GLU A 11 -0.43 -20.33 5.56
N LEU A 12 -1.42 -20.98 6.17
CA LEU A 12 -2.18 -20.40 7.28
C LEU A 12 -1.27 -20.02 8.46
N LYS A 13 -0.36 -20.91 8.88
CA LYS A 13 0.60 -20.62 9.96
C LYS A 13 1.55 -19.46 9.61
N GLN A 14 1.95 -19.35 8.34
CA GLN A 14 2.79 -18.25 7.87
C GLN A 14 2.01 -16.93 7.88
N LEU A 15 0.75 -16.93 7.41
CA LEU A 15 -0.12 -15.76 7.45
C LEU A 15 -0.42 -15.30 8.88
N GLU A 16 -0.67 -16.22 9.81
CA GLU A 16 -0.86 -15.90 11.23
C GLU A 16 0.39 -15.25 11.85
N LYS A 17 1.59 -15.73 11.48
CA LYS A 17 2.85 -15.16 11.91
C LYS A 17 3.08 -13.77 11.32
N GLU A 18 2.77 -13.59 10.03
CA GLU A 18 2.86 -12.30 9.36
C GLU A 18 1.87 -11.29 9.95
N LYS A 19 0.63 -11.71 10.23
CA LYS A 19 -0.39 -10.89 10.89
C LYS A 19 0.08 -10.33 12.23
N LYS A 20 0.71 -11.16 13.07
CA LYS A 20 1.32 -10.69 14.34
C LYS A 20 2.44 -9.66 14.13
N ASN A 21 3.18 -9.74 13.01
CA ASN A 21 4.21 -8.76 12.67
C ASN A 21 3.63 -7.46 12.07
N VAL A 22 2.40 -7.50 11.54
CA VAL A 22 1.67 -6.31 11.06
C VAL A 22 1.26 -5.40 12.23
N GLU A 23 0.99 -5.96 13.41
CA GLU A 23 0.60 -5.21 14.62
C GLU A 23 1.68 -4.25 15.15
N GLY A 24 2.92 -4.30 14.63
CA GLY A 24 4.01 -3.39 14.98
C GLY A 24 4.00 -2.04 14.24
N ASN A 25 5.20 -1.53 13.89
CA ASN A 25 5.49 -0.21 13.28
C ASN A 25 4.76 0.09 11.94
N ASN A 26 3.84 -0.76 11.48
CA ASN A 26 3.13 -0.61 10.21
C ASN A 26 2.32 0.69 10.13
N LEU A 27 1.65 1.06 11.23
CA LEU A 27 0.89 2.32 11.29
C LEU A 27 1.81 3.54 11.14
N ASN A 28 2.95 3.56 11.82
CA ASN A 28 3.89 4.68 11.73
C ASN A 28 4.51 4.77 10.34
N LEU A 29 4.81 3.65 9.69
CA LEU A 29 5.30 3.62 8.31
C LEU A 29 4.24 4.16 7.34
N LEU A 30 2.99 3.72 7.48
CA LEU A 30 1.88 4.27 6.69
C LEU A 30 1.75 5.78 6.92
N LEU A 31 1.70 6.23 8.17
CA LEU A 31 1.60 7.67 8.49
C LEU A 31 2.80 8.47 7.94
N GLY A 32 4.00 7.88 7.95
CA GLY A 32 5.19 8.46 7.35
C GLY A 32 5.04 8.63 5.83
N ASP A 33 4.64 7.56 5.13
CA ASP A 33 4.39 7.58 3.68
C ASP A 33 3.30 8.61 3.32
N LEU A 34 2.20 8.66 4.08
CA LEU A 34 1.13 9.63 3.84
C LEU A 34 1.63 11.08 3.98
N LYS A 35 2.42 11.37 5.02
CA LYS A 35 3.04 12.70 5.21
C LYS A 35 3.96 13.07 4.06
N MET A 36 4.81 12.14 3.61
CA MET A 36 5.72 12.38 2.49
C MET A 36 4.97 12.58 1.17
N MET A 37 3.89 11.84 0.94
CA MET A 37 3.04 12.00 -0.25
C MET A 37 2.39 13.39 -0.28
N THR A 38 1.74 13.81 0.82
CA THR A 38 1.15 15.15 0.92
C THR A 38 2.21 16.24 0.75
N ALA A 39 3.37 16.10 1.42
CA ALA A 39 4.45 17.07 1.31
C ALA A 39 5.02 17.15 -0.12
N TYR A 40 5.12 16.03 -0.83
CA TYR A 40 5.54 15.98 -2.23
C TYR A 40 4.55 16.74 -3.13
N GLU A 41 3.25 16.47 -2.99
CA GLU A 41 2.21 17.15 -3.77
C GLU A 41 2.22 18.66 -3.54
N MET A 42 2.30 19.09 -2.28
CA MET A 42 2.42 20.51 -1.94
C MET A 42 3.67 21.12 -2.57
N SER A 43 4.83 20.46 -2.42
CA SER A 43 6.11 20.97 -2.95
C SER A 43 6.10 21.08 -4.48
N SER A 44 5.38 20.18 -5.16
CA SER A 44 5.18 20.24 -6.62
C SER A 44 4.43 21.50 -7.05
N GLU A 45 3.41 21.93 -6.28
CA GLU A 45 2.68 23.17 -6.54
C GLU A 45 3.56 24.42 -6.39
N TRP A 46 4.51 24.39 -5.45
CA TRP A 46 5.52 25.44 -5.25
C TRP A 46 6.75 25.30 -6.16
N LYS A 47 6.83 24.24 -6.98
CA LYS A 47 7.98 23.88 -7.81
C LYS A 47 9.29 23.71 -7.01
N ASP A 48 9.19 23.30 -5.74
CA ASP A 48 10.35 23.01 -4.89
C ASP A 48 10.85 21.58 -5.15
N THR A 49 11.71 21.44 -6.16
CA THR A 49 12.28 20.15 -6.55
C THR A 49 13.15 19.51 -5.47
N ASN A 50 13.74 20.31 -4.57
CA ASN A 50 14.60 19.78 -3.51
C ASN A 50 13.74 19.06 -2.47
N MET A 51 12.67 19.71 -2.01
CA MET A 51 11.72 19.11 -1.07
C MET A 51 11.00 17.91 -1.69
N MET A 52 10.64 17.97 -2.98
CA MET A 52 10.09 16.81 -3.70
C MET A 52 11.04 15.61 -3.67
N ASN A 53 12.34 15.84 -3.93
CA ASN A 53 13.34 14.78 -3.86
C ASN A 53 13.52 14.22 -2.45
N GLU A 54 13.50 15.08 -1.44
CA GLU A 54 13.60 14.67 -0.04
C GLU A 54 12.40 13.82 0.38
N CYS A 55 11.17 14.25 0.05
CA CYS A 55 9.95 13.48 0.30
C CYS A 55 9.99 12.12 -0.38
N PHE A 56 10.43 12.09 -1.65
CA PHE A 56 10.57 10.84 -2.38
C PHE A 56 11.62 9.93 -1.72
N ASN A 57 12.80 10.44 -1.35
CA ASN A 57 13.86 9.60 -0.77
C ASN A 57 13.51 9.10 0.65
N ASN A 58 12.70 9.85 1.39
CA ASN A 58 12.27 9.50 2.76
C ASN A 58 11.01 8.61 2.81
N PHE A 59 10.45 8.22 1.66
CA PHE A 59 9.42 7.18 1.62
C PHE A 59 9.96 5.85 2.15
N SER A 60 9.07 5.00 2.66
CA SER A 60 9.45 3.72 3.27
C SER A 60 9.78 2.60 2.26
N TRP A 61 10.57 2.91 1.22
CA TRP A 61 10.94 1.98 0.13
C TRP A 61 11.58 0.66 0.58
N PHE A 62 12.16 0.64 1.78
CA PHE A 62 12.86 -0.53 2.31
C PHE A 62 11.93 -1.51 3.06
N ASP A 63 10.61 -1.26 3.09
CA ASP A 63 9.66 -2.22 3.64
C ASP A 63 9.53 -3.45 2.71
N SER A 64 10.31 -4.48 3.01
CA SER A 64 10.40 -5.71 2.20
C SER A 64 9.07 -6.44 2.05
N ARG A 65 8.13 -6.26 2.98
CA ARG A 65 6.78 -6.85 2.90
C ARG A 65 6.00 -6.25 1.74
N ILE A 66 6.05 -4.92 1.62
CA ILE A 66 5.35 -4.18 0.57
C ILE A 66 6.02 -4.42 -0.77
N LEU A 67 7.36 -4.42 -0.81
CA LEU A 67 8.11 -4.75 -2.02
C LEU A 67 7.72 -6.12 -2.59
N ARG A 68 7.61 -7.15 -1.74
CA ARG A 68 7.18 -8.49 -2.15
C ARG A 68 5.70 -8.53 -2.55
N ASN A 69 4.85 -7.77 -1.88
CA ASN A 69 3.42 -7.73 -2.18
C ASN A 69 3.07 -6.91 -3.44
N MET A 70 3.96 -6.03 -3.91
CA MET A 70 3.69 -5.17 -5.07
C MET A 70 3.28 -5.97 -6.31
N GLN A 71 3.94 -7.10 -6.59
CA GLN A 71 3.57 -7.94 -7.72
C GLN A 71 2.18 -8.57 -7.54
N ASN A 72 1.79 -8.90 -6.30
CA ASN A 72 0.46 -9.45 -6.03
C ASN A 72 -0.62 -8.41 -6.35
N TYR A 73 -0.42 -7.15 -5.91
CA TYR A 73 -1.34 -6.06 -6.26
C TYR A 73 -1.43 -5.84 -7.78
N LEU A 74 -0.30 -5.85 -8.48
CA LEU A 74 -0.29 -5.69 -9.95
C LEU A 74 -1.01 -6.84 -10.68
N ASN A 75 -0.98 -8.05 -10.12
CA ASN A 75 -1.64 -9.23 -10.65
C ASN A 75 -3.07 -9.43 -10.13
N ALA A 76 -3.53 -8.64 -9.16
CA ALA A 76 -4.87 -8.74 -8.59
C ALA A 76 -5.94 -8.50 -9.67
N ASP A 77 -7.12 -9.10 -9.46
CA ASP A 77 -8.25 -8.91 -10.37
C ASP A 77 -8.83 -7.49 -10.28
N ASP A 78 -9.70 -7.15 -11.24
CA ASP A 78 -10.27 -5.81 -11.34
C ASP A 78 -11.15 -5.45 -10.14
N VAL A 79 -11.77 -6.43 -9.47
CA VAL A 79 -12.63 -6.21 -8.31
C VAL A 79 -11.78 -5.83 -7.10
N GLU A 80 -10.71 -6.59 -6.85
CA GLU A 80 -9.76 -6.31 -5.78
C GLU A 80 -9.06 -4.98 -6.03
N LYS A 81 -8.54 -4.75 -7.25
CA LYS A 81 -7.93 -3.46 -7.63
C LYS A 81 -8.88 -2.29 -7.41
N SER A 82 -10.14 -2.40 -7.83
CA SER A 82 -11.12 -1.34 -7.65
C SER A 82 -11.35 -0.98 -6.17
N LYS A 83 -11.35 -1.98 -5.27
CA LYS A 83 -11.46 -1.72 -3.82
C LYS A 83 -10.23 -0.99 -3.28
N ILE A 84 -9.03 -1.40 -3.69
CA ILE A 84 -7.77 -0.75 -3.28
C ILE A 84 -7.68 0.67 -3.84
N ASP A 85 -8.06 0.86 -5.10
CA ASP A 85 -8.10 2.16 -5.76
C ASP A 85 -9.13 3.09 -5.09
N TYR A 86 -10.30 2.58 -4.69
CA TYR A 86 -11.27 3.35 -3.94
C TYR A 86 -10.72 3.82 -2.58
N ALA A 87 -10.08 2.92 -1.83
CA ALA A 87 -9.45 3.26 -0.57
C ALA A 87 -8.33 4.29 -0.75
N TYR A 88 -7.49 4.12 -1.77
CA TYR A 88 -6.44 5.08 -2.11
C TYR A 88 -7.01 6.46 -2.50
N ASN A 89 -8.03 6.51 -3.36
CA ASN A 89 -8.65 7.75 -3.82
C ASN A 89 -9.39 8.49 -2.69
N THR A 90 -9.78 7.78 -1.63
CA THR A 90 -10.32 8.42 -0.42
C THR A 90 -9.25 9.21 0.33
N LEU A 91 -7.98 8.78 0.24
CA LEU A 91 -6.83 9.48 0.83
C LEU A 91 -6.28 10.57 -0.11
N PHE A 92 -6.18 10.27 -1.41
CA PHE A 92 -5.63 11.15 -2.43
C PHE A 92 -6.59 11.24 -3.63
N PRO A 93 -7.57 12.15 -3.60
CA PRO A 93 -8.61 12.24 -4.64
C PRO A 93 -8.14 12.91 -5.94
N LYS A 94 -6.99 13.60 -5.91
CA LYS A 94 -6.44 14.29 -7.08
C LYS A 94 -5.80 13.25 -8.03
N PRO A 95 -6.19 13.21 -9.31
CA PRO A 95 -5.56 12.31 -10.25
C PRO A 95 -4.09 12.69 -10.48
N ILE A 96 -3.22 11.69 -10.51
CA ILE A 96 -1.78 11.86 -10.71
C ILE A 96 -1.49 12.06 -12.20
N ASP A 97 -0.63 13.03 -12.52
CA ASP A 97 -0.11 13.18 -13.88
C ASP A 97 0.77 11.96 -14.23
N ILE A 98 0.46 11.30 -15.35
CA ILE A 98 1.19 10.13 -15.86
C ILE A 98 2.67 10.48 -16.12
N LYS A 99 2.99 11.75 -16.36
CA LYS A 99 4.37 12.22 -16.56
C LYS A 99 5.17 12.31 -15.26
N ASP A 100 4.52 12.40 -14.10
CA ASP A 100 5.19 12.43 -12.81
C ASP A 100 5.51 11.01 -12.33
N THR A 101 6.64 10.48 -12.78
CA THR A 101 7.07 9.11 -12.49
C THR A 101 7.25 8.86 -10.99
N LYS A 102 7.71 9.85 -10.22
CA LYS A 102 7.93 9.72 -8.78
C LYS A 102 6.61 9.62 -8.02
N LEU A 103 5.67 10.50 -8.33
CA LEU A 103 4.35 10.47 -7.71
C LEU A 103 3.60 9.17 -8.04
N ASN A 104 3.72 8.68 -9.28
CA ASN A 104 3.17 7.38 -9.68
C ASN A 104 3.80 6.21 -8.91
N MET A 105 5.12 6.23 -8.67
CA MET A 105 5.78 5.22 -7.84
C MET A 105 5.32 5.25 -6.39
N MET A 106 5.18 6.45 -5.79
CA MET A 106 4.68 6.62 -4.43
C MET A 106 3.24 6.12 -4.29
N ALA A 107 2.39 6.41 -5.27
CA ALA A 107 1.02 5.91 -5.32
C ALA A 107 0.97 4.38 -5.43
N LEU A 108 1.76 3.77 -6.32
CA LEU A 108 1.86 2.32 -6.45
C LEU A 108 2.30 1.68 -5.12
N TRP A 109 3.23 2.31 -4.40
CA TRP A 109 3.68 1.85 -3.09
C TRP A 109 2.57 1.87 -2.05
N ILE A 110 1.84 2.99 -1.92
CA ILE A 110 0.71 3.11 -0.99
C ILE A 110 -0.38 2.08 -1.34
N LYS A 111 -0.76 1.94 -2.62
CA LYS A 111 -1.75 0.95 -3.06
C LYS A 111 -1.31 -0.47 -2.73
N SER A 112 -0.03 -0.80 -2.95
CA SER A 112 0.55 -2.10 -2.58
C SER A 112 0.52 -2.34 -1.07
N ARG A 113 0.70 -1.28 -0.25
CA ARG A 113 0.57 -1.33 1.22
C ARG A 113 -0.87 -1.55 1.66
N ILE A 114 -1.84 -0.85 1.06
CA ILE A 114 -3.26 -1.04 1.33
C ILE A 114 -3.66 -2.48 0.97
N HIS A 115 -3.26 -2.96 -0.21
CA HIS A 115 -3.49 -4.35 -0.62
C HIS A 115 -2.88 -5.35 0.35
N TYR A 116 -1.63 -5.14 0.78
CA TYR A 116 -0.99 -6.02 1.76
C TYR A 116 -1.76 -6.07 3.07
N ASN A 117 -2.25 -4.93 3.57
CA ASN A 117 -3.05 -4.91 4.80
C ASN A 117 -4.42 -5.59 4.61
N ASN A 118 -5.05 -5.41 3.43
CA ASN A 118 -6.34 -5.98 3.08
C ASN A 118 -6.36 -7.52 3.13
N THR A 119 -5.22 -8.19 2.92
CA THR A 119 -5.15 -9.67 3.03
C THR A 119 -5.31 -10.18 4.47
N PHE A 120 -4.97 -9.36 5.47
CA PHE A 120 -5.06 -9.73 6.89
C PHE A 120 -6.28 -9.12 7.58
N PHE A 121 -6.64 -7.90 7.17
CA PHE A 121 -7.74 -7.11 7.71
C PHE A 121 -8.53 -6.53 6.52
N PRO A 122 -9.50 -7.29 5.98
CA PRO A 122 -10.27 -6.87 4.81
C PRO A 122 -10.93 -5.51 5.00
N LEU A 123 -10.84 -4.66 3.97
CA LEU A 123 -11.44 -3.33 3.97
C LEU A 123 -12.97 -3.43 4.01
N GLN A 124 -13.57 -2.80 5.01
CA GLN A 124 -15.00 -2.52 5.07
C GLN A 124 -15.22 -1.06 4.64
N LEU A 125 -15.64 -0.88 3.40
CA LEU A 125 -15.82 0.44 2.77
C LEU A 125 -17.28 0.88 2.74
N SER A 126 -18.21 -0.08 2.84
CA SER A 126 -19.64 0.17 2.95
C SER A 126 -19.98 0.53 4.39
N PRO A 127 -20.70 1.63 4.65
CA PRO A 127 -21.17 1.96 5.98
C PRO A 127 -22.33 1.04 6.44
N TYR A 128 -22.82 0.16 5.57
CA TYR A 128 -23.96 -0.73 5.83
C TYR A 128 -23.56 -2.18 6.08
N ASP A 129 -22.28 -2.52 5.92
CA ASP A 129 -21.78 -3.87 6.14
C ASP A 129 -21.47 -4.01 7.65
N VAL A 130 -22.43 -4.56 8.40
CA VAL A 130 -22.31 -4.92 9.84
C VAL A 130 -22.07 -6.42 9.98
#